data_AF-A0A7X6YZM3-F1
#
_entry.id   AF-A0A7X6YZM3-F1
#
_cell.length_a   1.000
_cell.length_b   1.000
_cell.length_c   1.000
_cell.angle_alpha   90.00
_cell.angle_beta   90.00
_cell.angle_gamma   90.00
#
_symmetry.space_group_name_H-M   'P 1'
#
loop_
_entity.id
_entity.type
_entity.pdbx_description
1 polymer ?
#
loop_
_entity_poly.entity_id
_entity_poly.type
_entity_poly.pdbx_seq_one_letter_code
_entity_poly.pdbx_strand_id
1 'polypeptide(L)'
;MNNKELAIRLVELIGGKENVVKATNCMTRLRLTVKDASKVQDEVIKKTDGVLGLVVDGNTYQIVLGPGKVKKVMDICSLELGLPSEGQVSTNWEGNKENIKSMQKQSPFKKAIRVIADIFIPLIPAIIAAGLFNGFASLISTLQGQGVLSPEGFWQVTQLLFALLGGSFLGYFAIFTGINAAKQFGATEGLGGMIGAVSIGANIVAISTIFGLYNTEVPLSSILTTGKGGIIGVILGVWILSKVEKFIRKSVPDVLDLILTPFLSLLITSIIFVFIIMPLTGFSSDLLVSGLSVIINSTNPVVSVISGYLLAALFLPMVLLGLHHGLIPIYAIQLEVSGGVSLFPVLA
;
A
#
# COMPACT_ATOMS: atom_id res chain seq x y z
N MET A 1 33.91 -8.53 14.36
CA MET A 1 33.62 -8.44 12.90
C MET A 1 32.62 -7.33 12.62
N ASN A 2 32.71 -6.65 11.47
CA ASN A 2 31.64 -5.75 11.03
C ASN A 2 30.46 -6.53 10.39
N ASN A 3 29.30 -5.89 10.19
CA ASN A 3 28.10 -6.58 9.71
C ASN A 3 28.24 -7.14 8.28
N LYS A 4 29.06 -6.51 7.43
CA LYS A 4 29.26 -6.93 6.04
C LYS A 4 30.16 -8.15 5.96
N GLU A 5 31.25 -8.16 6.71
CA GLU A 5 32.11 -9.33 6.90
C GLU A 5 31.31 -10.50 7.44
N LEU A 6 30.44 -10.24 8.43
CA LEU A 6 29.60 -11.28 9.01
C LEU A 6 28.61 -11.86 8.00
N ALA A 7 27.93 -11.02 7.22
CA ALA A 7 27.01 -11.46 6.18
C ALA A 7 27.72 -12.34 5.12
N ILE A 8 28.86 -11.89 4.61
CA ILE A 8 29.66 -12.64 3.63
C ILE A 8 30.08 -13.99 4.21
N ARG A 9 30.61 -13.97 5.44
CA ARG A 9 31.09 -15.19 6.10
C ARG A 9 29.97 -16.19 6.34
N LEU A 10 28.80 -15.73 6.78
CA LEU A 10 27.65 -16.62 6.99
C LEU A 10 27.17 -17.25 5.69
N VAL A 11 27.14 -16.50 4.58
CA VAL A 11 26.77 -17.04 3.25
C VAL A 11 27.78 -18.06 2.74
N GLU A 12 29.07 -17.90 3.03
CA GLU A 12 30.08 -18.92 2.73
C GLU A 12 29.84 -20.20 3.55
N LEU A 13 29.64 -20.06 4.86
CA LEU A 13 29.52 -21.19 5.79
C LEU A 13 28.25 -22.02 5.60
N ILE A 14 27.21 -21.46 4.98
CA ILE A 14 25.97 -22.17 4.63
C ILE A 14 26.01 -22.80 3.22
N GLY A 15 27.17 -22.83 2.57
CA GLY A 15 27.35 -23.47 1.26
C GLY A 15 27.11 -22.56 0.06
N GLY A 16 27.15 -21.23 0.27
CA GLY A 16 26.97 -20.22 -0.76
C GLY A 16 25.51 -19.87 -1.04
N LYS A 17 25.31 -18.80 -1.83
CA LYS A 17 23.99 -18.31 -2.26
C LYS A 17 23.13 -19.40 -2.91
N GLU A 18 23.73 -20.24 -3.75
CA GLU A 18 23.05 -21.31 -4.49
C GLU A 18 22.38 -22.35 -3.58
N ASN A 19 22.88 -22.50 -2.35
CA ASN A 19 22.33 -23.41 -1.36
C ASN A 19 21.15 -22.82 -0.59
N VAL A 20 20.83 -21.52 -0.74
CA VAL A 20 19.73 -20.87 -0.03
C VAL A 20 18.46 -20.90 -0.85
N VAL A 21 17.42 -21.52 -0.31
CA VAL A 21 16.06 -21.48 -0.86
C VAL A 21 15.34 -20.21 -0.42
N LYS A 22 15.53 -19.83 0.84
CA LYS A 22 14.79 -18.75 1.47
C LYS A 22 15.59 -18.14 2.59
N ALA A 23 15.62 -16.81 2.66
CA ALA A 23 16.21 -16.05 3.73
C ALA A 23 15.19 -15.07 4.30
N THR A 24 15.07 -15.06 5.62
CA THR A 24 14.14 -14.22 6.37
C THR A 24 14.78 -13.91 7.71
N ASN A 25 14.33 -12.88 8.41
CA ASN A 25 14.81 -12.59 9.76
C ASN A 25 13.64 -12.24 10.67
N CYS A 26 13.73 -12.71 11.92
CA CYS A 26 12.87 -12.21 12.98
C CYS A 26 13.63 -11.13 13.78
N MET A 27 13.20 -10.88 15.03
CA MET A 27 13.80 -9.90 15.93
C MET A 27 15.28 -10.16 16.23
N THR A 28 15.68 -11.41 16.43
CA THR A 28 17.02 -11.75 16.91
C THR A 28 17.72 -12.82 16.08
N ARG A 29 17.01 -13.43 15.11
CA ARG A 29 17.51 -14.59 14.36
C ARG A 29 17.41 -14.40 12.87
N LEU A 30 18.51 -14.68 12.18
CA LEU A 30 18.56 -14.83 10.73
C LEU A 30 18.12 -16.27 10.43
N ARG A 31 17.06 -16.43 9.67
CA ARG A 31 16.45 -17.71 9.31
C ARG A 31 16.75 -18.01 7.85
N LEU A 32 17.46 -19.10 7.62
CA LEU A 32 17.86 -19.56 6.30
C LEU A 32 17.29 -20.97 6.09
N THR A 33 16.54 -21.16 5.01
CA THR A 33 16.18 -22.50 4.52
C THR A 33 17.16 -22.88 3.43
N VAL A 34 17.87 -23.99 3.62
CA VAL A 34 18.90 -24.47 2.69
C VAL A 34 18.40 -25.66 1.85
N LYS A 35 19.02 -25.87 0.69
CA LYS A 35 18.75 -27.04 -0.17
C LYS A 35 19.41 -28.30 0.36
N ASP A 36 20.67 -28.16 0.78
CA ASP A 36 21.53 -29.26 1.22
C ASP A 36 22.23 -28.91 2.54
N ALA A 37 21.82 -29.59 3.61
CA ALA A 37 22.35 -29.42 4.95
C ALA A 37 23.82 -29.89 5.08
N SER A 38 24.28 -30.81 4.22
CA SER A 38 25.65 -31.34 4.28
C SER A 38 26.71 -30.31 3.93
N LYS A 39 26.33 -29.22 3.25
CA LYS A 39 27.21 -28.10 2.87
C LYS A 39 27.34 -27.04 3.96
N VAL A 40 26.58 -27.18 5.06
CA VAL A 40 26.55 -26.19 6.14
C VAL A 40 27.58 -26.54 7.20
N GLN A 41 28.36 -25.54 7.64
CA GLN A 41 29.43 -25.69 8.63
C GLN A 41 28.95 -25.27 10.03
N ASP A 42 28.06 -26.05 10.63
CA ASP A 42 27.36 -25.75 11.89
C ASP A 42 28.29 -25.33 13.04
N GLU A 43 29.36 -26.11 13.27
CA GLU A 43 30.32 -25.86 14.36
C GLU A 43 31.13 -24.58 14.16
N VAL A 44 31.37 -24.19 12.91
CA VAL A 44 32.08 -22.95 12.57
C VAL A 44 31.15 -21.75 12.72
N ILE A 45 29.87 -21.90 12.33
CA ILE A 45 28.84 -20.86 12.51
C ILE A 45 28.68 -20.52 14.00
N LYS A 46 28.60 -21.52 14.88
CA LYS A 46 28.50 -21.31 16.34
C LYS A 46 29.70 -20.54 16.93
N LYS A 47 30.89 -20.72 16.36
CA LYS A 47 32.14 -20.08 16.83
C LYS A 47 32.45 -18.75 16.14
N THR A 48 31.61 -18.32 15.20
CA THR A 48 31.84 -17.08 14.44
C THR A 48 31.55 -15.86 15.32
N ASP A 49 32.49 -14.92 15.36
CA ASP A 49 32.35 -13.68 16.14
C ASP A 49 31.11 -12.88 15.71
N GLY A 50 30.22 -12.62 16.67
CA GLY A 50 28.93 -11.98 16.44
C GLY A 50 27.72 -12.92 16.34
N VAL A 51 27.93 -14.24 16.36
CA VAL A 51 26.87 -15.26 16.49
C VAL A 51 26.68 -15.62 17.97
N LEU A 52 25.46 -15.44 18.47
CA LEU A 52 25.07 -15.74 19.86
C LEU A 52 24.57 -17.18 20.03
N GLY A 53 24.25 -17.86 18.93
CA GLY A 53 23.78 -19.23 18.94
C GLY A 53 23.29 -19.69 17.57
N LEU A 54 23.12 -20.99 17.42
CA LEU A 54 22.56 -21.62 16.23
C LEU A 54 21.50 -22.63 16.64
N VAL A 55 20.31 -22.53 16.04
CA VAL A 55 19.22 -23.51 16.18
C VAL A 55 18.95 -24.12 14.81
N VAL A 56 18.97 -25.45 14.72
CA VAL A 56 18.75 -26.19 13.47
C VAL A 56 17.46 -27.00 13.59
N ASP A 57 16.59 -26.88 12.59
CA ASP A 57 15.33 -27.61 12.48
C ASP A 57 15.18 -28.12 11.03
N GLY A 58 15.59 -29.37 10.80
CA GLY A 58 15.71 -29.95 9.47
C GLY A 58 16.63 -29.11 8.57
N ASN A 59 16.09 -28.63 7.44
CA ASN A 59 16.80 -27.76 6.50
C ASN A 59 16.70 -26.26 6.86
N THR A 60 16.17 -25.91 8.03
CA THR A 60 16.01 -24.53 8.48
C THR A 60 17.03 -24.20 9.57
N TYR A 61 17.89 -23.23 9.28
CA TYR A 61 18.93 -22.74 10.17
C TYR A 61 18.53 -21.38 10.74
N GLN A 62 18.50 -21.27 12.07
CA GLN A 62 18.25 -20.01 12.77
C GLN A 62 19.51 -19.56 13.51
N ILE A 63 20.20 -18.58 12.93
CA ILE A 63 21.43 -18.00 13.47
C ILE A 63 21.04 -16.83 14.36
N VAL A 64 21.31 -16.92 15.66
CA VAL A 64 20.98 -15.89 16.65
C VAL A 64 22.06 -14.80 16.60
N LEU A 65 21.68 -13.59 16.18
CA LEU A 65 22.60 -12.43 16.06
C LEU A 65 22.27 -11.31 17.06
N GLY A 66 21.08 -11.37 17.67
CA GLY A 66 20.57 -10.35 18.59
C GLY A 66 19.74 -9.26 17.89
N PRO A 67 19.02 -8.46 18.69
CA PRO A 67 18.14 -7.40 18.19
C PRO A 67 18.93 -6.31 17.44
N GLY A 68 18.34 -5.77 16.38
CA GLY A 68 18.95 -4.73 15.54
C GLY A 68 20.03 -5.25 14.57
N LYS A 69 21.00 -6.05 15.06
CA LYS A 69 22.10 -6.60 14.24
C LYS A 69 21.60 -7.55 13.15
N VAL A 70 20.62 -8.40 13.46
CA VAL A 70 20.07 -9.38 12.52
C VAL A 70 19.49 -8.74 11.25
N LYS A 71 18.78 -7.61 11.38
CA LYS A 71 18.18 -6.91 10.25
C LYS A 71 19.25 -6.33 9.34
N LYS A 72 20.28 -5.69 9.92
CA LYS A 72 21.42 -5.14 9.19
C LYS A 72 22.15 -6.24 8.38
N VAL A 73 22.36 -7.41 8.96
CA VAL A 73 22.98 -8.57 8.28
C VAL A 73 22.06 -9.13 7.18
N MET A 74 20.75 -9.26 7.44
CA MET A 74 19.79 -9.73 6.44
C MET A 74 19.65 -8.78 5.24
N ASP A 75 19.67 -7.46 5.49
CA ASP A 75 19.64 -6.45 4.43
C ASP A 75 20.88 -6.57 3.53
N ILE A 76 22.07 -6.81 4.09
CA ILE A 76 23.28 -7.07 3.30
C ILE A 76 23.16 -8.39 2.52
N CYS A 77 22.69 -9.47 3.17
CA CYS A 77 22.48 -10.76 2.53
C CYS A 77 21.51 -10.70 1.35
N SER A 78 20.44 -9.91 1.47
CA SER A 78 19.42 -9.79 0.41
C SER A 78 19.79 -8.77 -0.66
N LEU A 79 20.24 -7.57 -0.28
CA LEU A 79 20.48 -6.46 -1.22
C LEU A 79 21.85 -6.53 -1.89
N GLU A 80 22.88 -6.99 -1.18
CA GLU A 80 24.26 -7.05 -1.71
C GLU A 80 24.63 -8.45 -2.18
N LEU A 81 24.27 -9.49 -1.43
CA LEU A 81 24.59 -10.89 -1.76
C LEU A 81 23.47 -11.58 -2.56
N GLY A 82 22.29 -10.97 -2.67
CA GLY A 82 21.20 -11.43 -3.52
C GLY A 82 20.53 -12.73 -3.07
N LEU A 83 20.45 -12.99 -1.76
CA LEU A 83 19.66 -14.13 -1.24
C LEU A 83 18.15 -13.93 -1.48
N PRO A 84 17.40 -15.00 -1.79
CA PRO A 84 15.96 -14.94 -1.98
C PRO A 84 15.25 -14.57 -0.66
N SER A 85 14.54 -13.44 -0.64
CA SER A 85 13.83 -12.91 0.54
C SER A 85 12.31 -13.13 0.45
N GLU A 86 11.64 -13.29 1.60
CA GLU A 86 10.21 -13.61 1.75
C GLU A 86 9.24 -12.47 1.34
N GLY A 87 9.71 -11.50 0.55
CA GLY A 87 8.90 -10.50 -0.14
C GLY A 87 8.77 -10.71 -1.66
N GLN A 88 9.51 -11.67 -2.24
CA GLN A 88 9.37 -12.09 -3.64
C GLN A 88 8.57 -13.39 -3.71
N VAL A 89 7.25 -13.29 -3.59
CA VAL A 89 6.38 -14.41 -3.95
C VAL A 89 6.38 -14.51 -5.48
N SER A 90 7.17 -15.43 -6.02
CA SER A 90 7.01 -15.97 -7.38
C SER A 90 5.79 -16.91 -7.37
N THR A 91 4.60 -16.34 -7.48
CA THR A 91 3.47 -17.08 -8.04
C THR A 91 3.41 -16.77 -9.54
N ASN A 92 2.87 -17.69 -10.35
CA ASN A 92 2.82 -17.63 -11.82
C ASN A 92 1.89 -16.52 -12.39
N TRP A 93 2.14 -15.25 -12.06
CA TRP A 93 1.54 -14.04 -12.65
C TRP A 93 2.59 -13.27 -13.47
N GLU A 94 3.78 -13.86 -13.61
CA GLU A 94 4.95 -13.27 -14.28
C GLU A 94 4.86 -13.27 -15.81
N GLY A 95 3.98 -14.10 -16.40
CA GLY A 95 3.76 -14.15 -17.85
C GLY A 95 3.28 -12.82 -18.46
N ASN A 96 2.63 -11.95 -17.67
CA ASN A 96 2.27 -10.58 -18.08
C ASN A 96 3.28 -9.52 -17.64
N LYS A 97 4.16 -9.82 -16.67
CA LYS A 97 5.27 -8.95 -16.30
C LYS A 97 6.33 -8.92 -17.40
N GLU A 98 6.62 -10.05 -18.04
CA GLU A 98 7.69 -10.15 -19.06
C GLU A 98 7.39 -9.45 -20.39
N ASN A 99 6.13 -9.43 -20.83
CA ASN A 99 5.72 -8.63 -21.99
C ASN A 99 5.72 -7.11 -21.74
N ILE A 100 5.77 -6.67 -20.48
CA ILE A 100 5.94 -5.26 -20.10
C ILE A 100 7.44 -4.93 -19.79
N LYS A 101 8.27 -5.95 -19.51
CA LYS A 101 9.67 -5.79 -19.10
C LYS A 101 10.66 -5.50 -20.24
N SER A 102 10.39 -5.90 -21.49
CA SER A 102 11.41 -5.93 -22.55
C SER A 102 11.44 -4.75 -23.53
N MET A 103 10.56 -3.77 -23.40
CA MET A 103 10.55 -2.60 -24.29
C MET A 103 10.68 -1.29 -23.51
N GLN A 104 11.77 -0.56 -23.78
CA GLN A 104 11.90 0.91 -23.79
C GLN A 104 12.88 1.56 -22.77
N LYS A 105 13.75 2.40 -23.34
CA LYS A 105 14.71 3.32 -22.69
C LYS A 105 14.02 4.17 -21.60
N GLN A 106 14.69 4.31 -20.44
CA GLN A 106 14.10 4.84 -19.21
C GLN A 106 14.13 6.38 -19.10
N SER A 107 12.95 7.00 -19.13
CA SER A 107 12.73 8.40 -18.74
C SER A 107 12.27 8.49 -17.26
N PRO A 108 12.57 9.57 -16.51
CA PRO A 108 12.12 9.77 -15.13
C PRO A 108 10.60 9.64 -14.94
N PHE A 109 9.81 10.06 -15.93
CA PHE A 109 8.35 9.89 -15.91
C PHE A 109 7.95 8.41 -15.91
N LYS A 110 8.64 7.58 -16.71
CA LYS A 110 8.39 6.13 -16.75
C LYS A 110 8.81 5.42 -15.46
N LYS A 111 9.81 5.95 -14.73
CA LYS A 111 10.17 5.45 -13.39
C LYS A 111 9.06 5.73 -12.37
N ALA A 112 8.47 6.92 -12.37
CA ALA A 112 7.37 7.25 -11.49
C ALA A 112 6.15 6.35 -11.72
N ILE A 113 5.77 6.14 -12.99
CA ILE A 113 4.70 5.20 -13.36
C ILE A 113 5.01 3.78 -12.88
N ARG A 114 6.27 3.34 -13.02
CA ARG A 114 6.69 2.01 -12.55
C ARG A 114 6.53 1.85 -11.04
N VAL A 115 6.94 2.85 -10.25
CA VAL A 115 6.76 2.81 -8.79
C VAL A 115 5.28 2.66 -8.43
N ILE A 116 4.41 3.42 -9.08
CA ILE A 116 2.96 3.32 -8.88
C ILE A 116 2.47 1.92 -9.25
N ALA A 117 2.85 1.41 -10.42
CA ALA A 117 2.44 0.08 -10.87
C ALA A 117 2.88 -1.03 -9.88
N ASP A 118 4.11 -0.98 -9.39
CA ASP A 118 4.64 -1.98 -8.45
C ASP A 118 3.87 -2.01 -7.12
N ILE A 119 3.30 -0.87 -6.70
CA ILE A 119 2.45 -0.78 -5.49
C ILE A 119 1.08 -1.44 -5.72
N PHE A 120 0.50 -1.24 -6.91
CA PHE A 120 -0.88 -1.68 -7.21
C PHE A 120 -0.98 -3.09 -7.82
N ILE A 121 0.05 -3.58 -8.52
CA ILE A 121 0.05 -4.93 -9.12
C ILE A 121 -0.32 -6.02 -8.09
N PRO A 122 0.26 -6.04 -6.86
CA PRO A 122 -0.12 -7.03 -5.85
C PRO A 122 -1.55 -6.87 -5.32
N LEU A 123 -2.21 -5.72 -5.57
CA LEU A 123 -3.59 -5.46 -5.15
C LEU A 123 -4.64 -5.86 -6.19
N ILE A 124 -4.24 -6.12 -7.45
CA ILE A 124 -5.16 -6.45 -8.55
C ILE A 124 -6.14 -7.58 -8.19
N PRO A 125 -5.71 -8.73 -7.63
CA PRO A 125 -6.66 -9.80 -7.30
C PRO A 125 -7.73 -9.37 -6.29
N ALA A 126 -7.36 -8.57 -5.30
CA ALA A 126 -8.28 -8.06 -4.29
C ALA A 126 -9.24 -7.01 -4.87
N ILE A 127 -8.76 -6.13 -5.76
CA ILE A 127 -9.59 -5.17 -6.51
C ILE A 127 -10.66 -5.91 -7.32
N ILE A 128 -10.27 -6.97 -8.04
CA ILE A 128 -11.19 -7.77 -8.86
C ILE A 128 -12.27 -8.41 -7.99
N ALA A 129 -11.87 -9.09 -6.90
CA ALA A 129 -12.82 -9.73 -5.99
C ALA A 129 -13.79 -8.71 -5.38
N ALA A 130 -13.26 -7.59 -4.88
CA ALA A 130 -14.07 -6.53 -4.27
C ALA A 130 -15.06 -5.91 -5.25
N GLY A 131 -14.63 -5.69 -6.50
CA GLY A 131 -15.48 -5.18 -7.57
C GLY A 131 -16.62 -6.15 -7.91
N LEU A 132 -16.32 -7.45 -8.07
CA LEU A 132 -17.33 -8.47 -8.37
C LEU A 132 -18.37 -8.59 -7.25
N PHE A 133 -17.93 -8.64 -5.99
CA PHE A 133 -18.86 -8.73 -4.86
C PHE A 133 -19.75 -7.49 -4.73
N ASN A 134 -19.20 -6.27 -4.88
CA ASN A 134 -20.02 -5.06 -4.90
C ASN A 134 -20.96 -5.01 -6.11
N GLY A 135 -20.53 -5.49 -7.28
CA GLY A 135 -21.37 -5.58 -8.48
C GLY A 135 -22.58 -6.48 -8.25
N PHE A 136 -22.37 -7.67 -7.69
CA PHE A 136 -23.48 -8.57 -7.34
C PHE A 136 -24.36 -8.01 -6.22
N ALA A 137 -23.78 -7.37 -5.19
CA ALA A 137 -24.57 -6.73 -4.13
C ALA A 137 -25.48 -5.62 -4.70
N SER A 138 -24.95 -4.81 -5.62
CA SER A 138 -25.68 -3.75 -6.32
C SER A 138 -26.79 -4.33 -7.21
N LEU A 139 -26.51 -5.41 -7.96
CA LEU A 139 -27.50 -6.10 -8.77
C LEU A 139 -28.65 -6.65 -7.92
N ILE A 140 -28.35 -7.34 -6.80
CA ILE A 140 -29.38 -7.86 -5.90
C ILE A 140 -30.21 -6.70 -5.34
N SER A 141 -29.58 -5.63 -4.87
CA SER A 141 -30.27 -4.43 -4.36
C SER A 141 -31.19 -3.80 -5.42
N THR A 142 -30.74 -3.74 -6.67
CA THR A 142 -31.55 -3.23 -7.79
C THR A 142 -32.77 -4.12 -8.05
N LEU A 143 -32.60 -5.44 -8.08
CA LEU A 143 -33.71 -6.38 -8.28
C LEU A 143 -34.71 -6.39 -7.12
N GLN A 144 -34.23 -6.14 -5.89
CA GLN A 144 -35.11 -5.93 -4.73
C GLN A 144 -35.95 -4.66 -4.90
N GLY A 145 -35.35 -3.55 -5.34
CA GLY A 145 -36.05 -2.30 -5.62
C GLY A 145 -37.10 -2.42 -6.74
N GLN A 146 -36.90 -3.34 -7.68
CA GLN A 146 -37.86 -3.65 -8.75
C GLN A 146 -38.93 -4.69 -8.35
N GLY A 147 -38.88 -5.21 -7.12
CA GLY A 147 -39.81 -6.24 -6.62
C GLY A 147 -39.58 -7.63 -7.21
N VAL A 148 -38.48 -7.87 -7.93
CA VAL A 148 -38.12 -9.17 -8.51
C VAL A 148 -37.58 -10.12 -7.43
N LEU A 149 -36.81 -9.59 -6.48
CA LEU A 149 -36.28 -10.33 -5.34
C LEU A 149 -36.87 -9.80 -4.04
N SER A 150 -37.04 -10.69 -3.04
CA SER A 150 -37.46 -10.28 -1.69
C SER A 150 -36.42 -9.34 -1.07
N PRO A 151 -36.81 -8.17 -0.53
CA PRO A 151 -35.92 -7.30 0.23
C PRO A 151 -35.54 -7.87 1.61
N GLU A 152 -36.19 -8.96 2.03
CA GLU A 152 -36.02 -9.59 3.33
C GLU A 152 -35.54 -11.04 3.21
N GLY A 153 -35.05 -11.59 4.33
CA GLY A 153 -34.68 -12.99 4.46
C GLY A 153 -33.38 -13.35 3.71
N PHE A 154 -33.39 -14.46 2.97
CA PHE A 154 -32.19 -14.97 2.30
C PHE A 154 -31.50 -13.93 1.41
N TRP A 155 -32.25 -13.26 0.54
CA TRP A 155 -31.69 -12.30 -0.41
C TRP A 155 -31.11 -11.05 0.25
N GLN A 156 -31.68 -10.62 1.38
CA GLN A 156 -31.12 -9.55 2.20
C GLN A 156 -29.76 -9.95 2.77
N VAL A 157 -29.67 -11.16 3.35
CA VAL A 157 -28.41 -11.68 3.91
C VAL A 157 -27.35 -11.84 2.83
N THR A 158 -27.71 -12.37 1.65
CA THR A 158 -26.78 -12.49 0.51
C THR A 158 -26.29 -11.12 0.03
N GLN A 159 -27.18 -10.15 -0.12
CA GLN A 159 -26.83 -8.78 -0.53
C GLN A 159 -25.85 -8.15 0.46
N LEU A 160 -26.13 -8.24 1.76
CA LEU A 160 -25.27 -7.70 2.81
C LEU A 160 -23.92 -8.43 2.90
N LEU A 161 -23.90 -9.75 2.73
CA LEU A 161 -22.67 -10.53 2.71
C LEU A 161 -21.77 -10.12 1.54
N PHE A 162 -22.35 -9.93 0.35
CA PHE A 162 -21.61 -9.48 -0.82
C PHE A 162 -21.12 -8.03 -0.66
N ALA A 163 -21.96 -7.14 -0.12
CA ALA A 163 -21.54 -5.77 0.19
C ALA A 163 -20.40 -5.76 1.23
N LEU A 164 -20.45 -6.64 2.24
CA LEU A 164 -19.40 -6.79 3.25
C LEU A 164 -18.08 -7.26 2.62
N LEU A 165 -18.12 -8.31 1.79
CA LEU A 165 -16.95 -8.82 1.08
C LEU A 165 -16.36 -7.77 0.14
N GLY A 166 -17.22 -7.06 -0.60
CA GLY A 166 -16.82 -5.94 -1.45
C GLY A 166 -16.18 -4.78 -0.67
N GLY A 167 -16.78 -4.42 0.47
CA GLY A 167 -16.30 -3.36 1.36
C GLY A 167 -15.01 -3.71 2.10
N SER A 168 -14.74 -5.00 2.33
CA SER A 168 -13.57 -5.49 3.09
C SER A 168 -12.21 -5.12 2.48
N PHE A 169 -12.17 -4.82 1.18
CA PHE A 169 -10.97 -4.31 0.54
C PHE A 169 -11.06 -2.80 0.31
N LEU A 170 -12.17 -2.31 -0.28
CA LEU A 170 -12.31 -0.90 -0.65
C LEU A 170 -12.25 0.03 0.58
N GLY A 171 -12.89 -0.36 1.69
CA GLY A 171 -12.87 0.42 2.93
C GLY A 171 -11.47 0.51 3.57
N TYR A 172 -10.57 -0.41 3.23
CA TYR A 172 -9.22 -0.49 3.78
C TYR A 172 -8.14 -0.35 2.70
N PHE A 173 -8.51 0.15 1.52
CA PHE A 173 -7.62 0.22 0.36
C PHE A 173 -6.36 1.06 0.64
N ALA A 174 -6.52 2.13 1.43
CA ALA A 174 -5.42 2.95 1.92
C ALA A 174 -4.41 2.14 2.75
N ILE A 175 -4.88 1.21 3.60
CA ILE A 175 -4.03 0.37 4.45
C ILE A 175 -3.21 -0.59 3.58
N PHE A 176 -3.87 -1.32 2.68
CA PHE A 176 -3.19 -2.24 1.76
C PHE A 176 -2.20 -1.52 0.84
N THR A 177 -2.56 -0.32 0.37
CA THR A 177 -1.65 0.53 -0.40
C THR A 177 -0.46 0.95 0.43
N GLY A 178 -0.66 1.37 1.68
CA GLY A 178 0.42 1.75 2.60
C GLY A 178 1.41 0.61 2.85
N ILE A 179 0.91 -0.63 3.02
CA ILE A 179 1.73 -1.84 3.16
C ILE A 179 2.60 -2.05 1.90
N ASN A 180 2.00 -2.03 0.72
CA ASN A 180 2.73 -2.25 -0.53
C ASN A 180 3.69 -1.10 -0.86
N ALA A 181 3.32 0.15 -0.55
CA ALA A 181 4.22 1.29 -0.66
C ALA A 181 5.43 1.12 0.28
N ALA A 182 5.23 0.61 1.49
CA ALA A 182 6.33 0.35 2.42
C ALA A 182 7.26 -0.75 1.88
N LYS A 183 6.71 -1.81 1.29
CA LYS A 183 7.52 -2.81 0.55
C LYS A 183 8.34 -2.15 -0.55
N GLN A 184 7.70 -1.31 -1.37
CA GLN A 184 8.35 -0.64 -2.51
C GLN A 184 9.46 0.33 -2.08
N PHE A 185 9.29 1.04 -0.97
CA PHE A 185 10.26 2.03 -0.49
C PHE A 185 11.25 1.48 0.55
N GLY A 186 11.07 0.23 0.98
CA GLY A 186 11.87 -0.41 2.02
C GLY A 186 11.67 0.23 3.40
N ALA A 187 10.42 0.53 3.75
CA ALA A 187 9.99 0.86 5.10
C ALA A 187 9.38 -0.38 5.79
N THR A 188 9.18 -0.32 7.11
CA THR A 188 8.46 -1.38 7.82
C THR A 188 7.00 -1.43 7.36
N GLU A 189 6.57 -2.57 6.79
CA GLU A 189 5.25 -2.76 6.18
C GLU A 189 4.08 -2.39 7.09
N GLY A 190 4.13 -2.85 8.35
CA GLY A 190 3.11 -2.53 9.34
C GLY A 190 2.97 -1.02 9.57
N LEU A 191 4.08 -0.29 9.63
CA LEU A 191 4.06 1.17 9.78
C LEU A 191 3.51 1.84 8.51
N GLY A 192 3.79 1.30 7.33
CA GLY A 192 3.17 1.75 6.07
C GLY A 192 1.66 1.59 6.09
N GLY A 193 1.17 0.42 6.53
CA GLY A 193 -0.25 0.18 6.75
C GLY A 193 -0.87 1.14 7.76
N MET A 194 -0.14 1.49 8.83
CA MET A 194 -0.58 2.49 9.80
C MET A 194 -0.71 3.89 9.19
N ILE A 195 0.18 4.32 8.30
CA ILE A 195 0.00 5.60 7.57
C ILE A 195 -1.29 5.56 6.72
N GLY A 196 -1.57 4.43 6.06
CA GLY A 196 -2.84 4.20 5.38
C GLY A 196 -4.04 4.29 6.32
N ALA A 197 -3.97 3.67 7.50
CA ALA A 197 -5.04 3.71 8.50
C ALA A 197 -5.24 5.10 9.10
N VAL A 198 -4.16 5.85 9.33
CA VAL A 198 -4.21 7.25 9.77
C VAL A 198 -5.03 8.07 8.79
N SER A 199 -4.84 7.89 7.46
CA SER A 199 -5.55 8.67 6.44
C SER A 199 -7.07 8.57 6.50
N ILE A 200 -7.61 7.46 7.01
CA ILE A 200 -9.06 7.19 7.13
C ILE A 200 -9.56 7.28 8.58
N GLY A 201 -8.71 7.69 9.51
CA GLY A 201 -9.02 7.72 10.94
C GLY A 201 -10.01 8.81 11.31
N ALA A 202 -11.04 8.47 12.10
CA ALA A 202 -12.08 9.41 12.54
C ALA A 202 -11.52 10.60 13.35
N ASN A 203 -10.41 10.41 14.07
CA ASN A 203 -9.76 11.46 14.85
C ASN A 203 -9.26 12.64 13.99
N ILE A 204 -9.06 12.45 12.68
CA ILE A 204 -8.69 13.55 11.78
C ILE A 204 -9.75 14.64 11.82
N VAL A 205 -11.04 14.29 11.82
CA VAL A 205 -12.13 15.27 11.83
C VAL A 205 -12.07 16.11 13.11
N ALA A 206 -11.92 15.46 14.27
CA ALA A 206 -11.81 16.17 15.54
C ALA A 206 -10.59 17.11 15.59
N ILE A 207 -9.42 16.63 15.14
CA ILE A 207 -8.20 17.43 15.03
C ILE A 207 -8.45 18.62 14.09
N SER A 208 -8.99 18.36 12.91
CA SER A 208 -9.27 19.38 11.90
C SER A 208 -10.22 20.46 12.42
N THR A 209 -11.25 20.09 13.17
CA THR A 209 -12.17 21.05 13.83
C THR A 209 -11.44 21.92 14.85
N ILE A 210 -10.58 21.35 15.69
CA ILE A 210 -9.80 22.11 16.69
C ILE A 210 -8.91 23.17 16.03
N PHE A 211 -8.31 22.83 14.90
CA PHE A 211 -7.42 23.71 14.15
C PHE A 211 -8.15 24.63 13.16
N GLY A 212 -9.49 24.59 13.08
CA GLY A 212 -10.28 25.39 12.14
C GLY A 212 -10.10 25.01 10.67
N LEU A 213 -9.66 23.78 10.40
CA LEU A 213 -9.42 23.23 9.06
C LEU A 213 -10.61 22.43 8.50
N TYR A 214 -11.60 22.15 9.36
CA TYR A 214 -12.80 21.39 9.01
C TYR A 214 -13.96 22.33 8.67
N ASN A 215 -14.57 22.11 7.50
CA ASN A 215 -15.80 22.79 7.10
C ASN A 215 -17.01 21.96 7.56
N THR A 216 -17.76 22.48 8.52
CA THR A 216 -18.95 21.81 9.08
C THR A 216 -20.13 21.78 8.12
N GLU A 217 -20.24 22.76 7.21
CA GLU A 217 -21.33 22.86 6.24
C GLU A 217 -21.09 21.92 5.06
N VAL A 218 -19.83 21.86 4.59
CA VAL A 218 -19.43 21.01 3.46
C VAL A 218 -18.16 20.22 3.83
N PRO A 219 -18.30 19.09 4.55
CA PRO A 219 -17.17 18.29 5.05
C PRO A 219 -16.11 17.94 4.01
N LEU A 220 -16.50 17.67 2.76
CA LEU A 220 -15.57 17.31 1.68
C LEU A 220 -14.73 18.50 1.18
N SER A 221 -15.20 19.73 1.39
CA SER A 221 -14.46 20.97 1.07
C SER A 221 -13.44 21.37 2.16
N SER A 222 -13.39 20.61 3.27
CA SER A 222 -12.42 20.85 4.34
C SER A 222 -10.99 20.79 3.82
N ILE A 223 -10.13 21.67 4.34
CA ILE A 223 -8.69 21.62 4.10
C ILE A 223 -8.14 20.27 4.59
N LEU A 224 -8.69 19.78 5.71
CA LEU A 224 -8.34 18.49 6.29
C LEU A 224 -9.62 17.75 6.72
N THR A 225 -9.78 16.51 6.27
CA THR A 225 -10.84 15.59 6.71
C THR A 225 -10.38 14.15 6.48
N THR A 226 -11.12 13.17 6.99
CA THR A 226 -10.85 11.76 6.71
C THR A 226 -10.83 11.50 5.20
N GLY A 227 -9.82 10.75 4.73
CA GLY A 227 -9.60 10.44 3.32
C GLY A 227 -9.07 11.59 2.45
N LYS A 228 -8.88 12.81 3.00
CA LYS A 228 -8.38 13.96 2.22
C LYS A 228 -7.00 13.66 1.63
N GLY A 229 -6.83 13.94 0.35
CA GLY A 229 -5.57 13.68 -0.37
C GLY A 229 -5.41 12.26 -0.93
N GLY A 230 -6.32 11.35 -0.61
CA GLY A 230 -6.46 10.03 -1.23
C GLY A 230 -5.23 9.12 -1.11
N ILE A 231 -5.17 8.13 -1.99
CA ILE A 231 -4.12 7.11 -2.00
C ILE A 231 -2.76 7.70 -2.37
N ILE A 232 -2.72 8.74 -3.21
CA ILE A 232 -1.49 9.47 -3.54
C ILE A 232 -0.86 10.06 -2.27
N GLY A 233 -1.68 10.65 -1.40
CA GLY A 233 -1.22 11.12 -0.09
C GLY A 233 -0.55 10.00 0.70
N VAL A 234 -1.20 8.83 0.80
CA VAL A 234 -0.65 7.67 1.52
C VAL A 234 0.70 7.23 0.95
N ILE A 235 0.82 7.10 -0.38
CA ILE A 235 2.08 6.71 -1.05
C ILE A 235 3.21 7.70 -0.71
N LEU A 236 2.94 9.01 -0.77
CA LEU A 236 3.91 10.04 -0.39
C LEU A 236 4.24 10.00 1.10
N GLY A 237 3.25 9.79 1.96
CA GLY A 237 3.45 9.62 3.41
C GLY A 237 4.35 8.44 3.73
N VAL A 238 4.16 7.30 3.06
CA VAL A 238 5.00 6.11 3.24
C VAL A 238 6.39 6.27 2.62
N TRP A 239 6.51 7.04 1.53
CA TRP A 239 7.82 7.43 1.02
C TRP A 239 8.60 8.25 2.06
N ILE A 240 7.95 9.23 2.72
CA ILE A 240 8.54 9.99 3.82
C ILE A 240 8.88 9.07 4.99
N LEU A 241 7.96 8.17 5.38
CA LEU A 241 8.20 7.16 6.42
C LEU A 241 9.49 6.39 6.16
N SER A 242 9.71 5.97 4.92
CA SER A 242 10.92 5.20 4.55
C SER A 242 12.22 5.98 4.81
N LYS A 243 12.19 7.31 4.68
CA LYS A 243 13.34 8.19 4.92
C LYS A 243 13.51 8.44 6.41
N VAL A 244 12.42 8.80 7.08
CA VAL A 244 12.39 9.08 8.53
C VAL A 244 12.81 7.84 9.32
N GLU A 245 12.27 6.67 8.99
CA GLU A 245 12.60 5.41 9.68
C GLU A 245 14.08 5.06 9.52
N LYS A 246 14.63 5.17 8.31
CA LYS A 246 16.06 4.89 8.05
C LYS A 246 16.97 5.90 8.77
N PHE A 247 16.52 7.14 8.93
CA PHE A 247 17.28 8.17 9.66
C PHE A 247 17.28 7.91 11.17
N ILE A 248 16.11 7.63 11.75
CA ILE A 248 15.98 7.35 13.18
C ILE A 248 16.74 6.07 13.56
N ARG A 249 16.61 5.01 12.76
CA ARG A 249 17.31 3.74 12.99
C ARG A 249 18.84 3.87 13.00
N LYS A 250 19.39 4.88 12.32
CA LYS A 250 20.83 5.17 12.34
C LYS A 250 21.26 5.95 13.59
N SER A 251 20.33 6.66 14.22
CA SER A 251 20.60 7.58 15.33
C SER A 251 20.30 6.95 16.70
N VAL A 252 19.39 5.98 16.76
CA VAL A 252 18.97 5.30 17.99
C VAL A 252 19.95 4.17 18.36
N PRO A 253 20.37 4.05 19.64
CA PRO A 253 21.17 2.91 20.10
C PRO A 253 20.48 1.57 19.89
N ASP A 254 21.24 0.51 19.58
CA ASP A 254 20.68 -0.81 19.22
C ASP A 254 19.70 -1.39 20.28
N VAL A 255 19.91 -1.09 21.57
CA VAL A 255 19.03 -1.54 22.68
C VAL A 255 17.64 -0.88 22.64
N LEU A 256 17.56 0.34 22.11
CA LEU A 256 16.32 1.13 22.03
C LEU A 256 15.65 1.09 20.66
N ASP A 257 16.33 0.57 19.64
CA ASP A 257 15.85 0.53 18.24
C ASP A 257 14.49 -0.16 18.11
N LEU A 258 14.25 -1.19 18.93
CA LEU A 258 13.00 -1.95 18.95
C LEU A 258 11.77 -1.08 19.30
N ILE A 259 11.95 -0.11 20.20
CA ILE A 259 10.85 0.68 20.78
C ILE A 259 10.83 2.07 20.13
N LEU A 260 11.97 2.76 20.17
CA LEU A 260 12.03 4.16 19.76
C LEU A 260 11.92 4.33 18.25
N THR A 261 12.52 3.45 17.46
CA THR A 261 12.49 3.62 16.01
C THR A 261 11.06 3.55 15.45
N PRO A 262 10.25 2.49 15.68
CA PRO A 262 8.89 2.47 15.15
C PRO A 262 8.01 3.58 15.74
N PHE A 263 8.15 3.89 17.03
CA PHE A 263 7.39 4.96 17.69
C PHE A 263 7.68 6.34 17.09
N LEU A 264 8.95 6.76 17.08
CA LEU A 264 9.35 8.08 16.58
C LEU A 264 9.13 8.21 15.08
N SER A 265 9.36 7.14 14.31
CA SER A 265 9.14 7.16 12.86
C SER A 265 7.68 7.39 12.53
N LEU A 266 6.78 6.67 13.20
CA LEU A 266 5.36 6.83 13.01
C LEU A 266 4.88 8.19 13.50
N LEU A 267 5.32 8.65 14.68
CA LEU A 267 4.90 9.93 15.25
C LEU A 267 5.27 11.10 14.31
N ILE A 268 6.55 11.20 13.95
CA ILE A 268 7.05 12.29 13.10
C ILE A 268 6.40 12.23 11.73
N THR A 269 6.33 11.05 11.12
CA THR A 269 5.72 10.90 9.79
C THR A 269 4.23 11.20 9.82
N SER A 270 3.48 10.76 10.85
CA SER A 270 2.04 10.99 10.92
C SER A 270 1.71 12.47 11.10
N ILE A 271 2.50 13.21 11.87
CA ILE A 271 2.35 14.67 12.00
C ILE A 271 2.56 15.35 10.64
N ILE A 272 3.66 15.03 9.95
CA ILE A 272 3.94 15.56 8.60
C ILE A 272 2.83 15.17 7.63
N PHE A 273 2.39 13.91 7.70
CA PHE A 273 1.39 13.36 6.81
C PHE A 273 0.04 14.07 6.97
N VAL A 274 -0.46 14.20 8.20
CA VAL A 274 -1.78 14.80 8.50
C VAL A 274 -1.79 16.30 8.24
N PHE A 275 -0.76 17.05 8.66
CA PHE A 275 -0.81 18.51 8.60
C PHE A 275 -0.22 19.10 7.31
N ILE A 276 0.58 18.34 6.56
CA ILE A 276 1.23 18.84 5.35
C ILE A 276 0.76 18.04 4.13
N ILE A 277 0.92 16.71 4.15
CA ILE A 277 0.70 15.91 2.95
C ILE A 277 -0.79 15.80 2.60
N MET A 278 -1.66 15.49 3.57
CA MET A 278 -3.10 15.36 3.33
C MET A 278 -3.73 16.66 2.77
N PRO A 279 -3.45 17.86 3.34
CA PRO A 279 -3.91 19.12 2.75
C PRO A 279 -3.30 19.39 1.37
N LEU A 280 -2.00 19.14 1.18
CA LEU A 280 -1.32 19.43 -0.10
C LEU A 280 -1.83 18.56 -1.25
N THR A 281 -1.95 17.24 -1.04
CA THR A 281 -2.51 16.35 -2.05
C THR A 281 -4.03 16.49 -2.15
N GLY A 282 -4.69 16.90 -1.06
CA GLY A 282 -6.09 17.28 -1.03
C GLY A 282 -6.38 18.44 -1.96
N PHE A 283 -5.65 19.54 -1.82
CA PHE A 283 -5.73 20.70 -2.70
C PHE A 283 -5.46 20.33 -4.17
N SER A 284 -4.47 19.47 -4.42
CA SER A 284 -4.20 18.97 -5.78
C SER A 284 -5.38 18.19 -6.34
N SER A 285 -6.07 17.40 -5.50
CA SER A 285 -7.28 16.68 -5.87
C SER A 285 -8.44 17.65 -6.15
N ASP A 286 -8.61 18.67 -5.31
CA ASP A 286 -9.67 19.68 -5.47
C ASP A 286 -9.48 20.48 -6.78
N LEU A 287 -8.23 20.82 -7.14
CA LEU A 287 -7.92 21.47 -8.43
C LEU A 287 -8.26 20.57 -9.62
N LEU A 288 -7.93 19.28 -9.55
CA LEU A 288 -8.27 18.32 -10.59
C LEU A 288 -9.79 18.20 -10.75
N VAL A 289 -10.52 18.11 -9.64
CA VAL A 289 -11.99 18.06 -9.62
C VAL A 289 -12.57 19.33 -10.21
N SER A 290 -12.11 20.50 -9.76
CA SER A 290 -12.57 21.79 -10.28
C SER A 290 -12.33 21.91 -11.78
N GLY A 291 -11.18 21.45 -12.29
CA GLY A 291 -10.89 21.41 -13.72
C GLY A 291 -11.83 20.47 -14.49
N LEU A 292 -12.10 19.28 -13.93
CA LEU A 292 -13.08 18.35 -14.51
C LEU A 292 -14.50 18.93 -14.50
N SER A 293 -14.91 19.61 -13.44
CA SER A 293 -16.24 20.20 -13.32
C SER A 293 -16.55 21.23 -14.40
N VAL A 294 -15.55 22.00 -14.87
CA VAL A 294 -15.71 22.95 -15.98
C VAL A 294 -16.16 22.24 -17.26
N ILE A 295 -15.59 21.06 -17.51
CA ILE A 295 -15.86 20.30 -18.74
C ILE A 295 -17.14 19.47 -18.58
N ILE A 296 -17.36 18.87 -17.40
CA ILE A 296 -18.54 18.04 -17.08
C ILE A 296 -19.83 18.86 -17.06
N ASN A 297 -19.81 20.06 -16.47
CA ASN A 297 -21.00 20.92 -16.36
C ASN A 297 -21.17 21.83 -17.59
N SER A 298 -20.37 21.66 -18.63
CA SER A 298 -20.49 22.42 -19.86
C SER A 298 -21.80 22.08 -20.56
N THR A 299 -22.58 23.11 -20.91
CA THR A 299 -23.81 22.98 -21.70
C THR A 299 -23.55 22.79 -23.20
N ASN A 300 -22.29 22.89 -23.64
CA ASN A 300 -21.93 22.67 -25.03
C ASN A 300 -21.87 21.17 -25.34
N PRO A 301 -22.73 20.65 -26.26
CA PRO A 301 -22.81 19.21 -26.55
C PRO A 301 -21.48 18.59 -26.98
N VAL A 302 -20.64 19.33 -27.72
CA VAL A 302 -19.32 18.85 -28.17
C VAL A 302 -18.39 18.68 -26.97
N VAL A 303 -18.42 19.64 -26.03
CA VAL A 303 -17.62 19.59 -24.81
C VAL A 303 -18.11 18.46 -23.90
N SER A 304 -19.41 18.24 -23.78
CA SER A 304 -19.97 17.14 -22.99
C SER A 304 -19.58 15.76 -23.56
N VAL A 305 -19.58 15.59 -24.89
CA VAL A 305 -19.15 14.34 -25.55
C VAL A 305 -17.65 14.09 -25.33
N ILE A 306 -16.81 15.11 -25.51
CA ILE A 306 -15.36 15.00 -25.25
C ILE A 306 -15.10 14.73 -23.77
N SER A 307 -15.84 15.40 -22.88
CA SER A 307 -15.78 15.17 -21.43
C SER A 307 -16.11 13.73 -21.08
N GLY A 308 -17.20 13.20 -21.63
CA GLY A 308 -17.61 11.82 -21.39
C GLY A 308 -16.57 10.82 -21.85
N TYR A 309 -15.99 11.02 -23.03
CA TYR A 309 -14.90 10.18 -23.53
C TYR A 309 -13.65 10.25 -22.65
N LEU A 310 -13.20 11.45 -22.27
CA LEU A 310 -12.04 11.63 -21.39
C LEU A 310 -12.28 11.03 -20.01
N LEU A 311 -13.49 11.22 -19.46
CA LEU A 311 -13.84 10.68 -18.14
C LEU A 311 -13.85 9.15 -18.17
N ALA A 312 -14.49 8.53 -19.17
CA ALA A 312 -14.47 7.08 -19.36
C ALA A 312 -13.04 6.53 -19.49
N ALA A 313 -12.19 7.19 -20.28
CA ALA A 313 -10.80 6.77 -20.48
C ALA A 313 -9.92 6.91 -19.23
N LEU A 314 -10.17 7.95 -18.41
CA LEU A 314 -9.35 8.27 -17.24
C LEU A 314 -9.90 7.72 -15.92
N PHE A 315 -11.16 7.24 -15.89
CA PHE A 315 -11.81 6.82 -14.65
C PHE A 315 -11.11 5.65 -13.98
N LEU A 316 -10.76 4.59 -14.72
CA LEU A 316 -10.03 3.45 -14.17
C LEU A 316 -8.69 3.86 -13.52
N PRO A 317 -7.80 4.64 -14.20
CA PRO A 317 -6.63 5.24 -13.57
C PRO A 317 -6.95 6.07 -12.32
N MET A 318 -8.03 6.85 -12.35
CA MET A 318 -8.44 7.72 -11.26
C MET A 318 -8.99 6.94 -10.05
N VAL A 319 -9.64 5.79 -10.29
CA VAL A 319 -10.06 4.83 -9.27
C VAL A 319 -8.85 4.19 -8.61
N LEU A 320 -7.86 3.75 -9.40
CA LEU A 320 -6.61 3.20 -8.88
C LEU A 320 -5.88 4.19 -7.97
N LEU A 321 -5.85 5.47 -8.34
CA LEU A 321 -5.21 6.53 -7.56
C LEU A 321 -6.10 7.08 -6.41
N GLY A 322 -7.33 6.59 -6.26
CA GLY A 322 -8.29 7.08 -5.26
C GLY A 322 -8.82 8.49 -5.51
N LEU A 323 -8.48 9.10 -6.66
CA LEU A 323 -8.90 10.45 -7.03
C LEU A 323 -10.40 10.53 -7.39
N HIS A 324 -11.04 9.39 -7.63
CA HIS A 324 -12.47 9.31 -7.98
C HIS A 324 -13.41 9.81 -6.86
N HIS A 325 -12.98 9.83 -5.59
CA HIS A 325 -13.74 10.43 -4.49
C HIS A 325 -13.98 11.92 -4.69
N GLY A 326 -13.11 12.59 -5.44
CA GLY A 326 -13.31 13.98 -5.83
C GLY A 326 -14.53 14.20 -6.71
N LEU A 327 -15.07 13.16 -7.35
CA LEU A 327 -16.31 13.25 -8.12
C LEU A 327 -17.57 13.15 -7.26
N ILE A 328 -17.47 12.76 -5.98
CA ILE A 328 -18.63 12.59 -5.09
C ILE A 328 -19.47 13.88 -4.96
N PRO A 329 -18.88 15.07 -4.74
CA PRO A 329 -19.64 16.33 -4.77
C PRO A 329 -20.33 16.58 -6.11
N ILE A 330 -19.73 16.18 -7.23
CA ILE A 330 -20.33 16.32 -8.56
C ILE A 330 -21.56 15.40 -8.69
N TYR A 331 -21.47 14.16 -8.20
CA TYR A 331 -22.60 13.24 -8.17
C TYR A 331 -23.75 13.79 -7.31
N ALA A 332 -23.44 14.35 -6.14
CA ALA A 332 -24.43 14.95 -5.26
C ALA A 332 -25.15 16.15 -5.92
N ILE A 333 -24.41 17.04 -6.58
CA ILE A 333 -24.98 18.18 -7.32
C ILE A 333 -25.83 17.70 -8.51
N GLN A 334 -25.38 16.68 -9.25
CA GLN A 334 -26.18 16.14 -10.36
C GLN A 334 -27.46 15.46 -9.88
N LEU A 335 -27.41 14.74 -8.76
CA LEU A 335 -28.61 14.18 -8.13
C LEU A 335 -29.58 15.28 -7.70
N GLU A 336 -29.09 16.36 -7.11
CA GLU A 336 -29.90 17.48 -6.65
C GLU A 336 -30.53 18.28 -7.80
N VAL A 337 -29.76 18.58 -8.85
CA VAL A 337 -30.20 19.45 -9.96
C VAL A 337 -30.90 18.68 -11.08
N SER A 338 -30.41 17.48 -11.40
CA SER A 338 -30.87 16.69 -12.56
C SER A 338 -31.73 15.49 -12.16
N GLY A 339 -31.92 15.22 -10.86
CA GLY A 339 -32.64 14.04 -10.36
C GLY A 339 -31.90 12.72 -10.60
N GLY A 340 -30.64 12.75 -11.03
CA GLY A 340 -29.84 11.57 -11.39
C GLY A 340 -28.39 11.91 -11.73
N VAL A 341 -27.49 10.92 -11.60
CA VAL A 341 -26.06 11.08 -11.92
C VAL A 341 -25.79 10.66 -13.37
N SER A 342 -25.63 11.63 -14.27
CA SER A 342 -25.36 11.38 -15.69
C SER A 342 -23.97 10.77 -15.93
N LEU A 343 -23.09 10.85 -14.94
CA LEU A 343 -21.75 10.26 -14.99
C LEU A 343 -21.75 8.75 -14.78
N PHE A 344 -22.69 8.15 -14.04
CA PHE A 344 -22.65 6.70 -13.77
C PHE A 344 -22.71 5.84 -15.05
N PRO A 345 -23.55 6.12 -16.06
CA PRO A 345 -23.55 5.37 -17.32
C PRO A 345 -22.28 5.55 -18.17
N VAL A 346 -21.57 6.66 -18.01
CA VAL A 346 -20.33 6.97 -18.75
C VAL A 346 -19.12 6.33 -18.07
N LEU A 347 -19.22 6.08 -16.77
CA LEU A 347 -18.15 5.56 -15.92
C LEU A 347 -18.27 4.04 -15.63
N ALA A 348 -19.40 3.43 -16.00
CA ALA A 348 -19.65 1.98 -15.93
C ALA A 348 -18.95 1.23 -17.06
#